data_AF-A0A418QNW5-F1
#
_entry.id   AF-A0A418QNW5-F1
#
_cell.length_a   1.000
_cell.length_b   1.000
_cell.length_c   1.000
_cell.angle_alpha   90.00
_cell.angle_beta   90.00
_cell.angle_gamma   90.00
#
_symmetry.space_group_name_H-M   'P 1'
#
loop_
_entity.id
_entity.type
_entity.pdbx_description
1 polymer ?
#
loop_
_entity_poly.entity_id
_entity_poly.type
_entity_poly.pdbx_seq_one_letter_code
_entity_poly.pdbx_strand_id
1 'polypeptide(L)' 'MSEDLEVVVVEEIKGDLAGVRLPDTSLDVWPLADLPEGVTVGDHVGVTVTDGTRHTVLLPRPDGVRA' A
#
# COMPACT_ATOMS: atom_id res chain seq x y z
N MET A 1 13.03 13.30 -13.40
CA MET A 1 12.87 12.81 -12.02
C MET A 1 11.89 11.67 -12.13
N SER A 2 12.37 10.44 -12.07
CA SER A 2 11.50 9.27 -12.11
C SER A 2 10.71 9.28 -10.81
N GLU A 3 9.39 9.37 -10.89
CA GLU A 3 8.53 9.08 -9.76
C GLU A 3 8.66 7.57 -9.54
N ASP A 4 9.56 7.16 -8.65
CA ASP A 4 9.70 5.76 -8.25
C ASP A 4 8.42 5.39 -7.47
N LEU A 5 7.45 4.84 -8.21
CA LEU A 5 6.26 4.23 -7.65
C LEU A 5 6.68 2.88 -7.06
N GLU A 6 6.69 2.80 -5.74
CA GLU A 6 6.89 1.55 -5.01
C GLU A 6 5.53 0.88 -4.78
N VAL A 7 5.44 -0.42 -5.04
CA VAL A 7 4.22 -1.19 -4.78
C VAL A 7 4.45 -2.04 -3.54
N VAL A 8 3.62 -1.83 -2.52
CA VAL A 8 3.60 -2.62 -1.28
C VAL A 8 2.33 -3.46 -1.22
N VAL A 9 2.39 -4.58 -0.51
CA VAL A 9 1.24 -5.49 -0.35
C VAL A 9 0.82 -5.52 1.11
N VAL A 10 -0.47 -5.33 1.39
CA VAL A 10 -0.97 -5.45 2.77
C VAL A 10 -1.08 -6.92 3.15
N GLU A 11 -0.27 -7.37 4.10
CA GLU A 11 -0.22 -8.78 4.54
C GLU A 11 -1.11 -9.04 5.76
N GLU A 12 -1.25 -8.05 6.64
CA GLU A 12 -2.09 -8.17 7.82
C GLU A 12 -2.63 -6.81 8.26
N ILE A 13 -3.80 -6.80 8.91
CA ILE A 13 -4.36 -5.62 9.57
C ILE A 13 -4.75 -6.03 10.99
N LYS A 14 -4.22 -5.32 11.99
CA LYS A 14 -4.47 -5.52 13.42
C LYS A 14 -4.84 -4.20 14.06
N GLY A 15 -6.15 -3.96 14.21
CA GLY A 15 -6.66 -2.69 14.71
C GLY A 15 -6.28 -1.55 13.77
N ASP A 16 -5.57 -0.55 14.29
CA ASP A 16 -5.12 0.64 13.56
C ASP A 16 -3.74 0.49 12.89
N LEU A 17 -3.18 -0.73 12.86
CA LEU A 17 -1.89 -1.02 12.24
C LEU A 17 -2.06 -2.05 11.12
N ALA A 18 -1.31 -1.87 10.05
CA ALA A 18 -1.23 -2.78 8.92
C ALA A 18 0.21 -3.23 8.71
N GLY A 19 0.43 -4.55 8.64
CA GLY A 19 1.67 -5.11 8.15
C GLY A 19 1.68 -5.04 6.64
N VAL A 20 2.65 -4.33 6.08
CA VAL A 20 2.86 -4.20 4.63
C VAL A 20 4.15 -4.90 4.25
N ARG A 21 4.13 -5.63 3.14
CA ARG A 21 5.32 -6.20 2.51
C ARG A 21 5.85 -5.20 1.47
N LEU A 22 7.08 -4.78 1.68
CA LEU A 22 7.84 -3.92 0.78
C LEU A 22 8.30 -4.68 -0.47
N PRO A 23 8.63 -3.99 -1.58
CA PRO A 23 9.11 -4.62 -2.81
C PRO A 23 10.42 -5.41 -2.62
N ASP A 24 11.25 -5.05 -1.63
CA ASP A 24 12.44 -5.80 -1.25
C ASP A 24 12.15 -7.04 -0.38
N THR A 25 10.87 -7.42 -0.23
CA THR A 25 10.34 -8.53 0.57
C THR A 25 10.41 -8.35 2.09
N SER A 26 10.94 -7.23 2.58
CA SER A 26 10.84 -6.88 4.00
C SER A 26 9.40 -6.61 4.41
N LEU A 27 9.11 -6.88 5.69
CA LEU A 27 7.85 -6.52 6.33
C LEU A 27 8.04 -5.24 7.12
N ASP A 28 7.13 -4.30 6.91
CA ASP A 28 7.07 -3.04 7.63
C ASP A 28 5.67 -2.86 8.23
N VAL A 29 5.54 -2.05 9.28
CA VAL A 29 4.27 -1.86 9.98
C VAL A 29 3.84 -0.42 9.87
N TRP A 30 2.75 -0.18 9.15
CA TRP A 30 2.26 1.15 8.85
C TRP A 30 0.96 1.42 9.61
N PRO A 31 0.72 2.68 10.02
CA PRO A 31 -0.60 3.08 10.51
C PRO A 31 -1.64 2.88 9.40
N LEU A 32 -2.81 2.35 9.76
CA LEU A 32 -3.93 2.26 8.82
C LEU A 32 -4.35 3.65 8.31
N ALA A 33 -4.14 4.69 9.12
CA ALA A 33 -4.37 6.08 8.74
C ALA A 33 -3.43 6.60 7.63
N ASP A 34 -2.25 5.99 7.45
CA ASP A 34 -1.32 6.31 6.35
C ASP A 34 -1.67 5.55 5.06
N LEU A 35 -2.54 4.54 5.16
CA LEU A 35 -3.01 3.74 4.04
C LEU A 35 -4.31 4.32 3.47
N PRO A 36 -4.59 4.05 2.18
CA PRO A 36 -5.84 4.45 1.56
C PRO A 36 -7.05 3.81 2.24
N GLU A 37 -8.15 4.55 2.27
CA GLU A 37 -9.41 4.11 2.88
C GLU A 37 -9.93 2.84 2.19
N GLY A 38 -10.42 1.88 2.98
CA GLY A 38 -10.97 0.63 2.45
C GLY A 38 -9.93 -0.40 2.01
N VAL A 39 -8.65 -0.20 2.34
CA VAL A 39 -7.62 -1.22 2.14
C VAL A 39 -7.93 -2.48 2.95
N THR A 40 -7.67 -3.65 2.37
CA THR A 40 -7.82 -4.94 3.03
C THR A 40 -6.58 -5.80 2.84
N VAL A 41 -6.47 -6.87 3.62
CA VAL A 41 -5.38 -7.83 3.48
C VAL A 41 -5.39 -8.44 2.06
N GLY A 42 -4.23 -8.42 1.41
CA GLY A 42 -4.00 -8.83 0.03
C GLY A 42 -4.05 -7.68 -0.99
N ASP A 43 -4.41 -6.47 -0.58
CA ASP A 43 -4.41 -5.31 -1.48
C ASP A 43 -3.00 -4.82 -1.81
N HIS A 44 -2.86 -4.30 -3.03
CA HIS A 44 -1.66 -3.63 -3.48
C HIS A 44 -1.83 -2.12 -3.28
N VAL A 45 -0.87 -1.49 -2.62
CA VAL A 45 -0.84 -0.06 -2.39
C VAL A 45 0.37 0.51 -3.11
N GLY A 46 0.11 1.46 -4.01
CA GLY A 46 1.14 2.26 -4.65
C GLY A 46 1.59 3.35 -3.71
N VAL A 47 2.90 3.52 -3.58
CA VAL A 47 3.54 4.49 -2.72
C VAL A 47 4.44 5.34 -3.60
N THR A 48 4.22 6.64 -3.58
CA THR A 48 5.05 7.60 -4.33
C THR A 48 5.55 8.66 -3.36
N VAL A 49 6.82 9.01 -3.44
CA VAL A 49 7.38 10.12 -2.65
C VAL A 49 7.58 11.32 -3.57
N THR A 50 6.80 12.37 -3.34
CA THR A 50 6.86 13.63 -4.09
C THR A 50 7.22 14.75 -3.13
N ASP A 51 8.33 15.45 -3.39
CA ASP A 51 8.80 16.57 -2.55
C ASP A 51 8.98 16.19 -1.06
N GLY A 52 9.41 14.96 -0.78
CA GLY A 52 9.55 14.43 0.59
C GLY A 52 8.22 14.07 1.28
N THR A 53 7.09 14.25 0.59
CA THR A 53 5.77 13.79 1.06
C THR A 53 5.45 12.43 0.47
N ARG A 54 5.08 11.49 1.32
CA ARG A 54 4.63 10.15 0.93
C ARG A 54 3.15 10.17 0.57
N HIS A 55 2.84 9.79 -0.65
CA HIS A 55 1.49 9.61 -1.16
C HIS A 55 1.21 8.12 -1.33
N THR A 56 0.09 7.66 -0.78
CA THR A 56 -0.36 6.28 -0.89
C THR A 56 -1.65 6.23 -1.71
N VAL A 57 -1.74 5.28 -2.64
CA VAL A 57 -2.91 5.06 -3.50
C VAL A 57 -3.24 3.58 -3.55
N LEU A 58 -4.53 3.24 -3.45
CA LEU A 58 -4.97 1.86 -3.60
C LEU A 58 -4.88 1.49 -5.09
N LEU A 59 -4.09 0.48 -5.42
CA LEU A 59 -3.99 0.02 -6.80
C LEU A 59 -5.17 -0.91 -7.10
N PRO A 60 -5.73 -0.84 -8.31
CA PRO A 60 -6.78 -1.76 -8.71
C PRO A 60 -6.25 -3.20 -8.64
N ARG A 61 -7.00 -4.08 -7.98
CA ARG A 61 -6.72 -5.51 -8.02
C ARG A 61 -6.72 -5.95 -9.50
N PRO A 62 -5.76 -6.77 -9.94
CA PRO A 62 -5.78 -7.35 -11.28
C PRO A 62 -6.99 -8.28 -11.53
N ASP A 63 -7.90 -8.44 -10.57
CA ASP A 63 -9.22 -9.01 -10.78
C ASP A 63 -10.11 -8.02 -11.55
N GLY A 64 -9.97 -8.07 -12.88
CA GLY A 64 -10.92 -7.52 -13.84
C GLY A 64 -12.30 -8.21 -13.79
N VAL A 65 -12.92 -8.31 -12.62
CA VAL A 65 -14.31 -8.77 -12.47
C VAL A 65 -15.13 -7.63 -11.90
N ARG A 66 -15.72 -6.87 -12.83
CA ARG A 66 -16.97 -6.14 -12.60
C ARG A 66 -17.95 -7.09 -11.90
N ALA A 67 -18.50 -6.64 -10.77
CA ALA A 67 -19.79 -7.14 -10.31
C ALA A 67 -20.88 -6.87 -11.37
#